data_AF-A0A0S2JBT2-F1
#
_entry.id   AF-A0A0S2JBT2-F1
#
_cell.length_a   1.000
_cell.length_b   1.000
_cell.length_c   1.000
_cell.angle_alpha   90.00
_cell.angle_beta   90.00
_cell.angle_gamma   90.00
#
_symmetry.space_group_name_H-M   'P 1'
#
loop_
_entity.id
_entity.type
_entity.pdbx_description
1 polymer ?
#
loop_
_entity_poly.entity_id
_entity_poly.type
_entity_poly.pdbx_seq_one_letter_code
_entity_poly.pdbx_strand_id
1 'polypeptide(L)'
;MITKRRCRVGKHKLIWLVLVSLFTNSAWAEMQLNLTKGVTAVSRDVYDLHMLVLWICTAIGVIVFGAMFWSMAFHRKSKGAKAADFHESTKVEILWTAIPIVILIAMAVPATTTLIAMEDNTNSDVTIQITGSQWKWHYKYFDQDIEYYSVLSTPPEQYQNQQETTAIKGEHYLLEVDKPLVIPANKKVRFLITSDDVIHSWWVPAFAIKQDANPGFINEAWTRVDEPGIYRGQCAELCGKDHGFMPIVVEVKSAEDYDIWLNEQQQRIAQAASAEQASLTTAMSKAELMQLGKTTYTAYCSACHQPSGLGLPPAFPALKDSPITTTGTIQDHINIVFNGKTGTGMQAYGKQLSLKELAAVITYERNAWGNNTGDLVQASDVKSAVASSVEGKAQEATASLAIETAVEEAVEIITEEVPVEDLSKVYSHDELMTMGEKVYLKACVACHQPTGAGLPPAFPALKGSVIATGDITVHLDMVINGSKKNAAMTAFGSQLTKTEIAAVVTYERNAWGNNTGDLVQPAAVDAASAK
;
A
#
# COMPACT_ATOMS: atom_id res chain seq x y z
N MET A 1 60.66 -51.53 15.32
CA MET A 1 59.24 -51.90 15.56
C MET A 1 58.50 -50.68 16.09
N ILE A 2 57.75 -49.96 15.25
CA ILE A 2 56.86 -48.88 15.70
C ILE A 2 55.47 -49.22 15.16
N THR A 3 54.59 -49.64 16.05
CA THR A 3 53.23 -50.12 15.76
C THR A 3 52.27 -48.93 15.63
N LYS A 4 51.73 -48.71 14.44
CA LYS A 4 50.58 -47.82 14.20
C LYS A 4 49.33 -48.40 14.89
N ARG A 5 48.96 -47.88 16.07
CA ARG A 5 47.62 -48.09 16.63
C ARG A 5 46.62 -47.19 15.91
N ARG A 6 45.87 -47.75 14.96
CA ARG A 6 44.66 -47.11 14.40
C ARG A 6 43.58 -47.08 15.49
N CYS A 7 43.23 -45.89 15.97
CA CYS A 7 42.06 -45.69 16.81
C CYS A 7 40.80 -45.93 15.96
N ARG A 8 40.20 -47.11 16.08
CA ARG A 8 38.99 -47.50 15.35
C ARG A 8 37.80 -47.09 16.22
N VAL A 9 37.38 -45.82 16.14
CA VAL A 9 36.08 -45.41 16.67
C VAL A 9 35.02 -46.18 15.86
N GLY A 10 34.31 -47.09 16.52
CA GLY A 10 33.30 -47.92 15.85
C GLY A 10 32.21 -47.03 15.25
N LYS A 11 31.85 -47.27 13.98
CA LYS A 11 30.79 -46.52 13.26
C LYS A 11 29.49 -46.39 14.06
N HIS A 12 29.19 -47.38 14.91
CA HIS A 12 28.04 -47.36 15.82
C HIS A 12 28.11 -46.26 16.88
N LYS A 13 29.29 -45.91 17.42
CA LYS A 13 29.43 -44.84 18.42
C LYS A 13 29.27 -43.45 17.78
N LEU A 14 29.69 -43.28 16.53
CA LEU A 14 29.51 -42.02 15.77
C LEU A 14 28.03 -41.81 15.39
N ILE A 15 27.33 -42.88 14.98
CA ILE A 15 25.89 -42.84 14.70
C ILE A 15 25.09 -42.53 15.97
N TRP A 16 25.46 -43.12 17.11
CA TRP A 16 24.81 -42.85 18.39
C TRP A 16 25.05 -41.41 18.88
N LEU A 17 26.26 -40.86 18.69
CA LEU A 17 26.57 -39.46 18.99
C LEU A 17 25.78 -38.49 18.10
N VAL A 18 25.64 -38.78 16.80
CA VAL A 18 24.83 -37.97 15.88
C VAL A 18 23.34 -38.05 16.22
N LEU A 19 22.83 -39.24 16.55
CA LEU A 19 21.43 -39.41 16.97
C LEU A 19 21.16 -38.69 18.30
N VAL A 20 22.05 -38.79 19.30
CA VAL A 20 21.87 -38.09 20.59
C VAL A 20 21.92 -36.57 20.43
N SER A 21 22.74 -36.04 19.51
CA SER A 21 22.73 -34.59 19.19
C SER A 21 21.46 -34.11 18.49
N LEU A 22 20.68 -35.01 17.88
CA LEU A 22 19.40 -34.66 17.24
C LEU A 22 18.21 -34.64 18.23
N PHE A 23 18.38 -35.18 19.45
CA PHE A 23 17.30 -35.32 20.46
C PHE A 23 17.40 -34.35 21.65
N THR A 24 18.24 -33.31 21.60
CA THR A 24 18.24 -32.25 22.62
C THR A 24 17.02 -31.33 22.43
N ASN A 25 15.88 -31.76 22.99
CA ASN A 25 14.57 -31.09 22.93
C ASN A 25 14.59 -29.62 23.41
N SER A 26 15.55 -29.24 24.26
CA SER A 26 15.60 -27.88 24.82
C SER A 26 16.02 -26.80 23.82
N ALA A 27 16.61 -27.17 22.68
CA ALA A 27 17.00 -26.21 21.63
C ALA A 27 15.86 -25.90 20.63
N TRP A 28 14.71 -26.56 20.74
CA TRP A 28 13.59 -26.44 19.82
C TRP A 28 12.49 -25.49 20.32
N ALA A 29 12.53 -25.12 21.61
CA ALA A 29 11.45 -24.38 22.27
C ALA A 29 11.30 -22.92 21.78
N GLU A 30 12.35 -22.35 21.18
CA GLU A 30 12.34 -21.00 20.59
C GLU A 30 13.15 -20.97 19.28
N MET A 31 12.82 -21.82 18.31
CA MET A 31 13.31 -21.52 16.95
C MET A 31 12.62 -20.23 16.48
N GLN A 32 13.37 -19.13 16.44
CA GLN A 32 12.97 -17.83 15.86
C GLN A 32 12.56 -17.92 14.36
N LEU A 33 12.71 -19.09 13.74
CA LEU A 33 12.31 -19.37 12.36
C LEU A 33 10.86 -19.85 12.23
N ASN A 34 10.19 -20.18 13.33
CA ASN A 34 8.80 -20.62 13.31
C ASN A 34 7.84 -19.40 13.34
N LEU A 35 6.60 -19.62 12.89
CA LEU A 35 5.52 -18.66 13.08
C LEU A 35 5.36 -18.35 14.58
N THR A 36 5.29 -17.07 14.95
CA THR A 36 5.06 -16.69 16.35
C THR A 36 3.69 -17.15 16.80
N LYS A 37 3.60 -17.74 18.00
CA LYS A 37 2.30 -18.03 18.62
C LYS A 37 1.66 -16.71 19.05
N GLY A 38 0.52 -16.38 18.44
CA GLY A 38 -0.16 -15.12 18.73
C GLY A 38 -0.94 -15.13 20.05
N VAL A 39 -1.55 -13.98 20.35
CA VAL A 39 -2.23 -13.69 21.63
C VAL A 39 -3.75 -13.67 21.54
N THR A 40 -4.32 -13.71 20.34
CA THR A 40 -5.77 -13.79 20.11
C THR A 40 -6.21 -15.24 19.93
N ALA A 41 -7.50 -15.55 20.08
CA ALA A 41 -8.02 -16.88 19.78
C ALA A 41 -7.73 -17.30 18.33
N VAL A 42 -8.06 -16.42 17.37
CA VAL A 42 -7.78 -16.61 15.93
C VAL A 42 -6.30 -16.87 15.66
N SER A 43 -5.40 -16.10 16.27
CA SER A 43 -3.96 -16.29 16.04
C SER A 43 -3.42 -17.63 16.57
N ARG A 44 -4.06 -18.18 17.61
CA ARG A 44 -3.73 -19.52 18.12
C ARG A 44 -4.23 -20.60 17.16
N ASP A 45 -5.43 -20.45 16.61
CA ASP A 45 -5.96 -21.38 15.59
C ASP A 45 -5.10 -21.37 14.32
N VAL A 46 -4.67 -20.19 13.85
CA VAL A 46 -3.75 -20.05 12.71
C VAL A 46 -2.39 -20.72 13.01
N TYR A 47 -1.87 -20.56 14.22
CA TYR A 47 -0.63 -21.22 14.64
C TYR A 47 -0.78 -22.75 14.66
N ASP A 48 -1.88 -23.27 15.22
CA ASP A 48 -2.11 -24.71 15.31
C ASP A 48 -2.31 -25.33 13.92
N LEU A 49 -3.00 -24.63 13.01
CA LEU A 49 -3.09 -25.00 11.59
C LEU A 49 -1.71 -25.01 10.92
N HIS A 50 -0.91 -23.96 11.12
CA HIS A 50 0.45 -23.89 10.60
C HIS A 50 1.28 -25.09 11.06
N MET A 51 1.22 -25.43 12.35
CA MET A 51 1.95 -26.56 12.91
C MET A 51 1.45 -27.91 12.36
N LEU A 52 0.13 -28.09 12.19
CA LEU A 52 -0.44 -29.28 11.56
C LEU A 52 0.10 -29.46 10.13
N VAL A 53 0.04 -28.41 9.30
CA VAL A 53 0.53 -28.45 7.92
C VAL A 53 2.04 -28.70 7.89
N LEU A 54 2.80 -28.03 8.77
CA LEU A 54 4.25 -28.20 8.86
C LEU A 54 4.63 -29.66 9.17
N TRP A 55 3.91 -30.33 10.08
CA TRP A 55 4.15 -31.74 10.40
C TRP A 55 3.80 -32.67 9.23
N ILE A 56 2.71 -32.41 8.50
CA ILE A 56 2.35 -33.15 7.29
C ILE A 56 3.45 -32.99 6.22
N CYS A 57 3.88 -31.76 5.94
CA CYS A 57 4.96 -31.47 5.00
C CYS A 57 6.27 -32.14 5.42
N THR A 58 6.60 -32.12 6.71
CA THR A 58 7.79 -32.79 7.26
C THR A 58 7.73 -34.30 7.05
N ALA A 59 6.58 -34.94 7.32
CA ALA A 59 6.41 -36.38 7.10
C ALA A 59 6.55 -36.75 5.61
N ILE A 60 5.92 -35.98 4.71
CA ILE A 60 6.06 -36.16 3.25
C ILE A 60 7.52 -35.99 2.85
N GLY A 61 8.19 -34.94 3.33
CA GLY A 61 9.61 -34.67 3.08
C GLY A 61 10.48 -35.85 3.50
N VAL A 62 10.30 -36.39 4.70
CA VAL A 62 11.03 -37.58 5.18
C VAL A 62 10.81 -38.78 4.28
N ILE A 63 9.58 -39.02 3.81
CA ILE A 63 9.26 -40.13 2.90
C ILE A 63 9.95 -39.95 1.55
N VAL A 64 9.81 -38.78 0.93
CA VAL A 64 10.36 -38.48 -0.40
C VAL A 64 11.89 -38.47 -0.36
N PHE A 65 12.49 -37.70 0.55
CA PHE A 65 13.95 -37.66 0.69
C PHE A 65 14.50 -39.02 1.13
N GLY A 66 13.79 -39.75 1.99
CA GLY A 66 14.14 -41.12 2.36
C GLY A 66 14.22 -42.05 1.15
N ALA A 67 13.19 -42.05 0.29
CA ALA A 67 13.16 -42.82 -0.94
C ALA A 67 14.27 -42.40 -1.92
N MET A 68 14.52 -41.09 -2.07
CA MET A 68 15.61 -40.57 -2.90
C MET A 68 16.98 -41.00 -2.39
N PHE A 69 17.27 -40.82 -1.10
CA PHE A 69 18.53 -41.23 -0.48
C PHE A 69 18.72 -42.74 -0.54
N TRP A 70 17.66 -43.51 -0.34
CA TRP A 70 17.66 -44.96 -0.53
C TRP A 70 18.03 -45.32 -1.97
N SER A 71 17.37 -44.71 -2.96
CA SER A 71 17.64 -44.95 -4.37
C SER A 71 19.10 -44.64 -4.72
N MET A 72 19.61 -43.47 -4.33
CA MET A 72 21.01 -43.09 -4.56
C MET A 72 22.01 -44.01 -3.87
N ALA A 73 21.71 -44.49 -2.66
CA ALA A 73 22.61 -45.34 -1.90
C ALA A 73 22.68 -46.78 -2.43
N PHE A 74 21.57 -47.33 -2.91
CA PHE A 74 21.44 -48.74 -3.26
C PHE A 74 21.41 -49.03 -4.77
N HIS A 75 20.89 -48.11 -5.58
CA HIS A 75 20.73 -48.29 -7.03
C HIS A 75 21.82 -47.61 -7.87
N ARG A 76 22.89 -47.13 -7.24
CA ARG A 76 24.02 -46.52 -7.97
C ARG A 76 24.84 -47.55 -8.76
N LYS A 77 25.29 -47.16 -9.95
CA LYS A 77 26.12 -47.98 -10.86
C LYS A 77 27.36 -48.59 -10.19
N SER A 78 28.00 -47.87 -9.27
CA SER A 78 29.20 -48.36 -8.57
C SER A 78 28.96 -49.57 -7.65
N LYS A 79 27.70 -49.89 -7.33
CA LYS A 79 27.33 -51.13 -6.62
C LYS A 79 26.95 -52.28 -7.55
N GLY A 80 27.05 -52.10 -8.88
CA GLY A 80 26.65 -53.10 -9.86
C GLY A 80 25.13 -53.23 -10.03
N ALA A 81 24.35 -52.23 -9.59
CA ALA A 81 22.91 -52.20 -9.80
C ALA A 81 22.60 -52.21 -11.30
N LYS A 82 21.73 -53.13 -11.73
CA LYS A 82 21.19 -53.21 -13.09
C LYS A 82 19.83 -52.53 -13.11
N ALA A 83 19.57 -51.72 -14.14
CA ALA A 83 18.26 -51.10 -14.31
C ALA A 83 17.19 -52.18 -14.53
N ALA A 84 15.97 -51.93 -14.04
CA ALA A 84 14.82 -52.77 -14.31
C ALA A 84 14.13 -52.32 -15.61
N ASP A 85 13.42 -53.24 -16.28
CA ASP A 85 12.83 -53.02 -17.61
C ASP A 85 11.33 -52.62 -17.58
N PHE A 86 10.81 -52.17 -16.44
CA PHE A 86 9.43 -51.67 -16.33
C PHE A 86 9.36 -50.16 -16.64
N HIS A 87 8.22 -49.70 -17.13
CA HIS A 87 7.99 -48.28 -17.46
C HIS A 87 6.92 -47.62 -16.59
N GLU A 88 5.94 -48.38 -16.08
CA GLU A 88 4.85 -47.84 -15.27
C GLU A 88 4.27 -48.86 -14.28
N SER A 89 3.46 -48.36 -13.36
CA SER A 89 2.62 -49.17 -12.49
C SER A 89 1.32 -48.45 -12.19
N THR A 90 0.26 -48.75 -12.93
CA THR A 90 -1.06 -48.12 -12.75
C THR A 90 -1.55 -48.16 -11.29
N LYS A 91 -1.20 -49.20 -10.54
CA LYS A 91 -1.55 -49.30 -9.11
C LYS A 91 -0.83 -48.25 -8.26
N VAL A 92 0.46 -48.02 -8.50
CA VAL A 92 1.24 -46.97 -7.82
C VAL A 92 0.73 -45.60 -8.24
N GLU A 93 0.43 -45.44 -9.53
CA GLU A 93 -0.15 -44.21 -10.08
C GLU A 93 -1.45 -43.82 -9.37
N ILE A 94 -2.39 -44.76 -9.24
CA ILE A 94 -3.65 -44.50 -8.53
C ILE A 94 -3.38 -44.16 -7.06
N LEU A 95 -2.47 -44.88 -6.40
CA LEU A 95 -2.20 -44.69 -4.97
C LEU A 95 -1.59 -43.31 -4.68
N TRP A 96 -0.57 -42.90 -5.42
CA TRP A 96 0.11 -41.62 -5.19
C TRP A 96 -0.68 -40.41 -5.67
N THR A 97 -1.78 -40.60 -6.39
CA THR A 97 -2.72 -39.54 -6.77
C THR A 97 -3.83 -39.44 -5.72
N ALA A 98 -4.36 -40.58 -5.27
CA ALA A 98 -5.41 -40.62 -4.26
C ALA A 98 -4.93 -40.11 -2.90
N ILE A 99 -3.71 -40.46 -2.46
CA ILE A 99 -3.19 -40.05 -1.15
C ILE A 99 -3.11 -38.51 -1.02
N PRO A 100 -2.48 -37.75 -1.95
CA PRO A 100 -2.47 -36.30 -1.88
C PRO A 100 -3.87 -35.66 -1.88
N ILE A 101 -4.81 -36.22 -2.67
CA ILE A 101 -6.20 -35.73 -2.68
C ILE A 101 -6.83 -35.86 -1.28
N VAL A 102 -6.69 -37.02 -0.64
CA VAL A 102 -7.23 -37.26 0.70
C VAL A 102 -6.58 -36.32 1.73
N ILE A 103 -5.26 -36.12 1.65
CA ILE A 103 -4.54 -35.19 2.53
C ILE A 103 -5.08 -33.76 2.37
N LEU A 104 -5.26 -33.28 1.14
CA LEU A 104 -5.78 -31.94 0.87
C LEU A 104 -7.21 -31.75 1.40
N ILE A 105 -8.10 -32.74 1.19
CA ILE A 105 -9.47 -32.68 1.72
C ILE A 105 -9.47 -32.62 3.25
N ALA A 106 -8.64 -33.44 3.90
CA ALA A 106 -8.55 -33.46 5.36
C ALA A 106 -8.03 -32.12 5.93
N MET A 107 -7.12 -31.45 5.23
CA MET A 107 -6.58 -30.15 5.62
C MET A 107 -7.55 -28.99 5.35
N ALA A 108 -8.39 -29.10 4.32
CA ALA A 108 -9.31 -28.03 3.92
C ALA A 108 -10.37 -27.73 5.00
N VAL A 109 -10.90 -28.75 5.67
CA VAL A 109 -11.99 -28.58 6.66
C VAL A 109 -11.61 -27.63 7.81
N PRO A 110 -10.55 -27.87 8.60
CA PRO A 110 -10.19 -26.96 9.70
C PRO A 110 -9.65 -25.60 9.20
N ALA A 111 -9.08 -25.55 7.99
CA ALA A 111 -8.65 -24.29 7.37
C ALA A 111 -9.86 -23.40 7.03
N THR A 112 -10.91 -23.96 6.42
CA THR A 112 -12.12 -23.21 6.07
C THR A 112 -12.86 -22.70 7.30
N THR A 113 -12.97 -23.50 8.38
CA THR A 113 -13.64 -23.03 9.61
C THR A 113 -12.91 -21.84 10.24
N THR A 114 -11.58 -21.89 10.25
CA THR A 114 -10.74 -20.80 10.77
C THR A 114 -10.85 -19.56 9.89
N LEU A 115 -10.83 -19.72 8.56
CA LEU A 115 -11.00 -18.62 7.62
C LEU A 115 -12.37 -17.93 7.78
N ILE A 116 -13.46 -18.68 7.93
CA ILE A 116 -14.79 -18.10 8.16
C ILE A 116 -14.82 -17.28 9.46
N ALA A 117 -14.19 -17.78 10.52
CA ALA A 117 -14.09 -17.04 11.78
C ALA A 117 -13.24 -15.76 11.64
N MET A 118 -12.15 -15.82 10.87
CA MET A 118 -11.30 -14.65 10.57
C MET A 118 -12.07 -13.55 9.81
N GLU A 119 -12.96 -13.93 8.91
CA GLU A 119 -13.71 -12.98 8.05
C GLU A 119 -15.01 -12.46 8.70
N ASP A 120 -15.43 -12.96 9.86
CA ASP A 120 -16.61 -12.45 10.56
C ASP A 120 -16.33 -11.10 11.23
N ASN A 121 -16.60 -10.01 10.51
CA ASN A 121 -16.45 -8.64 11.01
C ASN A 121 -17.69 -8.09 11.75
N THR A 122 -18.74 -8.90 11.94
CA THR A 122 -20.00 -8.43 12.54
C THR A 122 -19.88 -8.19 14.06
N ASN A 123 -20.81 -7.40 14.64
CA ASN A 123 -20.93 -7.20 16.09
C ASN A 123 -19.65 -6.69 16.80
N SER A 124 -18.98 -5.71 16.19
CA SER A 124 -17.82 -5.05 16.80
C SER A 124 -18.23 -4.07 17.91
N ASP A 125 -17.44 -4.02 18.98
CA ASP A 125 -17.60 -3.05 20.07
C ASP A 125 -16.98 -1.69 19.74
N VAL A 126 -15.89 -1.69 18.95
CA VAL A 126 -15.16 -0.47 18.53
C VAL A 126 -14.81 -0.61 17.05
N THR A 127 -14.99 0.47 16.29
CA THR A 127 -14.57 0.54 14.88
C THR A 127 -13.51 1.62 14.69
N ILE A 128 -12.39 1.24 14.08
CA ILE A 128 -11.25 2.13 13.83
C ILE A 128 -10.89 2.06 12.35
N GLN A 129 -10.86 3.21 11.68
CA GLN A 129 -10.28 3.32 10.35
C GLN A 129 -8.77 3.43 10.46
N ILE A 130 -8.08 2.62 9.68
CA ILE A 130 -6.63 2.62 9.51
C ILE A 130 -6.34 3.04 8.08
N THR A 131 -5.65 4.16 7.91
CA THR A 131 -5.25 4.64 6.59
C THR A 131 -3.73 4.63 6.46
N GLY A 132 -3.22 3.91 5.46
CA GLY A 132 -1.81 3.94 5.09
C GLY A 132 -1.46 5.22 4.32
N SER A 133 -0.30 5.80 4.63
CA SER A 133 0.31 6.88 3.85
C SER A 133 1.83 6.75 3.88
N GLN A 134 2.55 7.27 2.91
CA GLN A 134 4.02 7.25 2.87
C GLN A 134 4.60 8.19 3.95
N TRP A 135 5.26 7.71 5.01
CA TRP A 135 5.41 6.33 5.54
C TRP A 135 4.98 6.30 7.01
N LYS A 136 3.67 6.23 7.24
CA LYS A 136 2.99 6.40 8.53
C LYS A 136 1.58 5.85 8.48
N TRP A 137 1.00 5.63 9.65
CA TRP A 137 -0.37 5.13 9.79
C TRP A 137 -1.26 6.22 10.38
N HIS A 138 -2.43 6.42 9.80
CA HIS A 138 -3.46 7.28 10.38
C HIS A 138 -4.55 6.41 11.02
N TYR A 139 -4.90 6.72 12.26
CA TYR A 139 -5.94 6.03 13.00
C TYR A 139 -7.09 6.98 13.27
N LYS A 140 -8.31 6.58 12.93
CA LYS A 140 -9.54 7.33 13.21
C LYS A 140 -10.57 6.44 13.92
N TYR A 141 -11.04 6.88 15.08
CA TYR A 141 -12.04 6.20 15.89
C TYR A 141 -13.41 6.79 15.56
N PHE A 142 -14.33 5.99 14.98
CA PHE A 142 -15.59 6.51 14.44
C PHE A 142 -16.49 7.19 15.48
N ASP A 143 -16.68 6.53 16.62
CA ASP A 143 -17.66 6.98 17.63
C ASP A 143 -17.07 7.95 18.65
N GLN A 144 -15.78 8.28 18.56
CA GLN A 144 -15.05 9.01 19.61
C GLN A 144 -14.45 10.34 19.13
N ASP A 145 -14.55 10.66 17.83
CA ASP A 145 -13.97 11.86 17.22
C ASP A 145 -12.45 12.02 17.48
N ILE A 146 -11.75 10.88 17.61
CA ILE A 146 -10.30 10.84 17.80
C ILE A 146 -9.68 10.44 16.48
N GLU A 147 -8.76 11.25 15.96
CA GLU A 147 -7.91 10.85 14.84
C GLU A 147 -6.48 11.38 14.99
N TYR A 148 -5.48 10.60 14.58
CA TYR A 148 -4.08 11.01 14.60
C TYR A 148 -3.21 10.15 13.68
N TYR A 149 -2.09 10.73 13.25
CA TYR A 149 -1.01 9.98 12.62
C TYR A 149 -0.04 9.40 13.65
N SER A 150 0.45 8.21 13.34
CA SER A 150 1.48 7.45 14.05
C SER A 150 2.69 7.31 13.13
N VAL A 151 3.84 7.82 13.56
CA VAL A 151 5.10 7.81 12.82
C VAL A 151 6.19 7.09 13.61
N LEU A 152 7.25 6.64 12.94
CA LEU A 152 8.43 6.08 13.57
C LEU A 152 9.03 7.05 14.60
N SER A 153 9.25 6.59 15.83
CA SER A 153 9.90 7.39 16.89
C SER A 153 11.40 7.15 16.99
N THR A 154 11.94 6.15 16.29
CA THR A 154 13.39 5.92 16.25
C THR A 154 14.10 7.17 15.70
N PRO A 155 15.08 7.74 16.40
CA PRO A 155 15.79 8.93 15.93
C PRO A 155 16.54 8.69 14.61
N PRO A 156 16.52 9.66 13.67
CA PRO A 156 17.24 9.57 12.38
C PRO A 156 18.71 9.17 12.49
N GLU A 157 19.41 9.67 13.51
CA GLU A 157 20.81 9.33 13.81
C GLU A 157 21.08 7.84 14.06
N GLN A 158 20.07 7.04 14.39
CA GLN A 158 20.22 5.60 14.58
C GLN A 158 20.14 4.78 13.28
N TYR A 159 19.52 5.30 12.22
CA TYR A 159 19.25 4.55 10.99
C TYR A 159 19.70 5.24 9.70
N GLN A 160 19.91 6.55 9.70
CA GLN A 160 20.53 7.25 8.59
C GLN A 160 22.04 7.00 8.67
N ASN A 161 22.57 6.16 7.78
CA ASN A 161 23.99 5.83 7.64
C ASN A 161 24.83 7.05 7.18
N GLN A 162 24.79 8.14 7.93
CA GLN A 162 25.79 9.19 7.85
C GLN A 162 27.04 8.65 8.55
N GLN A 163 28.19 8.79 7.91
CA GLN A 163 29.46 8.23 8.40
C GLN A 163 29.65 8.58 9.89
N GLU A 164 29.94 7.57 10.72
CA GLU A 164 30.28 7.68 12.16
C GLU A 164 29.15 7.81 13.20
N THR A 165 27.92 7.35 12.95
CA THR A 165 26.94 7.27 14.07
C THR A 165 27.31 6.16 15.08
N THR A 166 27.48 6.56 16.34
CA THR A 166 27.67 5.70 17.54
C THR A 166 26.38 5.50 18.33
N ALA A 167 25.24 5.88 17.75
CA ALA A 167 23.96 5.90 18.46
C ALA A 167 23.55 4.48 18.86
N ILE A 168 23.23 4.30 20.15
CA ILE A 168 22.86 3.00 20.72
C ILE A 168 21.48 2.62 20.20
N LYS A 169 21.38 1.44 19.58
CA LYS A 169 20.11 0.87 19.13
C LYS A 169 19.44 0.12 20.27
N GLY A 170 18.20 0.49 20.58
CA GLY A 170 17.39 -0.18 21.59
C GLY A 170 16.90 -1.55 21.13
N GLU A 171 16.27 -2.29 22.05
CA GLU A 171 15.66 -3.60 21.78
C GLU A 171 14.61 -3.54 20.67
N HIS A 172 13.82 -2.47 20.62
CA HIS A 172 12.74 -2.26 19.66
C HIS A 172 13.14 -1.28 18.54
N TYR A 173 14.41 -1.27 18.16
CA TYR A 173 14.92 -0.45 17.05
C TYR A 173 14.05 -0.64 15.79
N LEU A 174 13.54 0.47 15.23
CA LEU A 174 12.61 0.53 14.10
C LEU A 174 11.19 -0.03 14.34
N LEU A 175 10.84 -0.36 15.58
CA LEU A 175 9.53 -0.94 15.92
C LEU A 175 8.70 -0.03 16.83
N GLU A 176 9.16 1.17 17.13
CA GLU A 176 8.49 2.13 18.02
C GLU A 176 7.87 3.30 17.25
N VAL A 177 6.77 3.82 17.78
CA VAL A 177 6.06 4.99 17.23
C VAL A 177 5.92 6.09 18.26
N ASP A 178 5.58 7.30 17.80
CA ASP A 178 5.27 8.43 18.67
C ASP A 178 3.88 8.31 19.33
N LYS A 179 2.90 7.77 18.59
CA LYS A 179 1.51 7.62 19.03
C LYS A 179 0.97 6.22 18.69
N PRO A 180 0.92 5.28 19.64
CA PRO A 180 0.40 3.94 19.38
C PRO A 180 -1.10 3.97 19.07
N LEU A 181 -1.58 2.96 18.34
CA LEU A 181 -3.00 2.61 18.27
C LEU A 181 -3.43 2.08 19.65
N VAL A 182 -4.46 2.63 20.27
CA VAL A 182 -4.91 2.22 21.60
C VAL A 182 -6.25 1.50 21.48
N ILE A 183 -6.34 0.27 22.02
CA ILE A 183 -7.57 -0.52 21.98
C ILE A 183 -7.91 -1.12 23.35
N PRO A 184 -9.20 -1.36 23.65
CA PRO A 184 -9.59 -2.02 24.89
C PRO A 184 -9.41 -3.55 24.81
N ALA A 185 -8.90 -4.14 25.88
CA ALA A 185 -8.86 -5.59 26.06
C ALA A 185 -10.27 -6.18 26.13
N ASN A 186 -10.41 -7.46 25.78
CA ASN A 186 -11.66 -8.23 25.87
C ASN A 186 -12.84 -7.65 25.07
N LYS A 187 -12.56 -6.84 24.05
CA LYS A 187 -13.53 -6.23 23.14
C LYS A 187 -13.22 -6.58 21.70
N LYS A 188 -14.25 -6.74 20.86
CA LYS A 188 -14.07 -6.96 19.42
C LYS A 188 -13.84 -5.62 18.75
N VAL A 189 -12.64 -5.39 18.24
CA VAL A 189 -12.27 -4.18 17.52
C VAL A 189 -12.25 -4.51 16.04
N ARG A 190 -13.05 -3.78 15.25
CA ARG A 190 -13.07 -3.86 13.78
C ARG A 190 -12.18 -2.77 13.21
N PHE A 191 -11.35 -3.15 12.26
CA PHE A 191 -10.46 -2.28 11.51
C PHE A 191 -11.00 -2.11 10.09
N LEU A 192 -11.16 -0.86 9.66
CA LEU A 192 -11.45 -0.49 8.29
C LEU A 192 -10.16 0.03 7.66
N ILE A 193 -9.54 -0.75 6.78
CA ILE A 193 -8.16 -0.59 6.35
C ILE A 193 -8.15 -0.10 4.90
N THR A 194 -7.55 1.06 4.65
CA THR A 194 -7.44 1.68 3.33
C THR A 194 -6.12 2.46 3.19
N SER A 195 -5.91 3.13 2.06
CA SER A 195 -4.73 3.98 1.80
C SER A 195 -5.12 5.25 1.04
N ASP A 196 -4.40 6.33 1.32
CA ASP A 196 -4.55 7.62 0.62
C ASP A 196 -3.55 7.79 -0.54
N ASP A 197 -2.59 6.86 -0.71
CA ASP A 197 -1.54 6.96 -1.75
C ASP A 197 -1.26 5.66 -2.52
N VAL A 198 -0.36 4.81 -2.03
CA VAL A 198 0.06 3.53 -2.63
C VAL A 198 -0.47 2.37 -1.81
N ILE A 199 -0.27 1.13 -2.27
CA ILE A 199 -0.65 -0.03 -1.47
C ILE A 199 0.32 -0.15 -0.26
N HIS A 200 -0.26 -0.36 0.92
CA HIS A 200 0.45 -0.76 2.14
C HIS A 200 -0.15 -2.06 2.66
N SER A 201 0.38 -2.61 3.75
CA SER A 201 -0.27 -3.73 4.44
C SER A 201 -0.09 -3.63 5.94
N TRP A 202 -1.20 -3.56 6.66
CA TRP A 202 -1.20 -3.43 8.11
C TRP A 202 -1.05 -4.81 8.72
N TRP A 203 0.12 -5.08 9.30
CA TRP A 203 0.47 -6.40 9.84
C TRP A 203 0.87 -6.34 11.31
N VAL A 204 0.07 -6.97 12.18
CA VAL A 204 0.42 -7.22 13.58
C VAL A 204 0.52 -8.73 13.79
N PRO A 205 1.74 -9.32 13.77
CA PRO A 205 1.93 -10.77 13.84
C PRO A 205 1.27 -11.41 15.06
N ALA A 206 1.32 -10.75 16.21
CA ALA A 206 0.73 -11.26 17.45
C ALA A 206 -0.80 -11.45 17.35
N PHE A 207 -1.47 -10.76 16.43
CA PHE A 207 -2.91 -10.88 16.21
C PHE A 207 -3.26 -11.82 15.05
N ALA A 208 -2.26 -12.30 14.30
CA ALA A 208 -2.42 -12.99 13.02
C ALA A 208 -3.24 -12.19 11.98
N ILE A 209 -3.17 -10.86 12.05
CA ILE A 209 -3.84 -9.95 11.11
C ILE A 209 -2.79 -9.36 10.19
N LYS A 210 -2.89 -9.66 8.89
CA LYS A 210 -2.22 -8.97 7.79
C LYS A 210 -3.28 -8.60 6.76
N GLN A 211 -3.58 -7.31 6.62
CA GLN A 211 -4.57 -6.86 5.66
C GLN A 211 -4.03 -5.69 4.86
N ASP A 212 -4.19 -5.77 3.54
CA ASP A 212 -3.66 -4.76 2.64
C ASP A 212 -4.52 -3.48 2.72
N ALA A 213 -3.84 -2.34 2.70
CA ALA A 213 -4.39 -1.00 2.67
C ALA A 213 -4.36 -0.52 1.21
N ASN A 214 -5.50 -0.62 0.53
CA ASN A 214 -5.59 -0.40 -0.92
C ASN A 214 -6.25 0.96 -1.22
N PRO A 215 -5.62 1.83 -2.03
CA PRO A 215 -6.26 3.07 -2.46
C PRO A 215 -7.59 2.79 -3.18
N GLY A 216 -8.66 3.47 -2.75
CA GLY A 216 -10.00 3.33 -3.34
C GLY A 216 -10.81 2.12 -2.86
N PHE A 217 -10.29 1.30 -1.96
CA PHE A 217 -11.01 0.18 -1.34
C PHE A 217 -10.89 0.22 0.18
N ILE A 218 -11.93 -0.25 0.88
CA ILE A 218 -11.89 -0.47 2.32
C ILE A 218 -11.90 -1.98 2.54
N ASN A 219 -10.79 -2.49 3.05
CA ASN A 219 -10.70 -3.85 3.55
C ASN A 219 -11.05 -3.89 5.03
N GLU A 220 -11.44 -5.05 5.53
CA GLU A 220 -11.81 -5.23 6.91
C GLU A 220 -10.97 -6.31 7.58
N ALA A 221 -10.70 -6.10 8.87
CA ALA A 221 -10.16 -7.11 9.75
C ALA A 221 -10.69 -6.86 11.16
N TRP A 222 -10.56 -7.83 12.05
CA TRP A 222 -10.95 -7.63 13.44
C TRP A 222 -9.99 -8.33 14.40
N THR A 223 -9.92 -7.83 15.62
CA THR A 223 -9.19 -8.47 16.72
C THR A 223 -10.00 -8.48 18.01
N ARG A 224 -9.71 -9.44 18.88
CA ARG A 224 -10.08 -9.46 20.29
C ARG A 224 -8.86 -9.92 21.06
N VAL A 225 -8.28 -9.02 21.85
CA VAL A 225 -7.07 -9.27 22.62
C VAL A 225 -7.46 -9.38 24.09
N ASP A 226 -7.13 -10.49 24.73
CA ASP A 226 -7.57 -10.77 26.10
C ASP A 226 -6.67 -10.10 27.13
N GLU A 227 -5.36 -10.05 26.84
CA GLU A 227 -4.32 -9.56 27.74
C GLU A 227 -3.90 -8.12 27.39
N PRO A 228 -3.94 -7.17 28.35
CA PRO A 228 -3.33 -5.86 28.16
C PRO A 228 -1.83 -5.95 27.89
N GLY A 229 -1.31 -5.05 27.06
CA GLY A 229 0.10 -5.05 26.70
C GLY A 229 0.41 -4.24 25.44
N ILE A 230 1.68 -4.26 25.04
CA ILE A 230 2.16 -3.58 23.84
C ILE A 230 2.49 -4.63 22.78
N TYR A 231 1.84 -4.51 21.63
CA TYR A 231 2.01 -5.40 20.48
C TYR A 231 2.57 -4.62 19.30
N ARG A 232 3.55 -5.21 18.61
CA ARG A 232 4.27 -4.54 17.53
C ARG A 232 3.94 -5.20 16.20
N GLY A 233 3.92 -4.37 15.17
CA GLY A 233 3.67 -4.74 13.79
C GLY A 233 4.51 -3.88 12.84
N GLN A 234 4.38 -4.14 11.55
CA GLN A 234 5.11 -3.45 10.48
C GLN A 234 4.23 -3.31 9.23
N CYS A 235 4.60 -2.39 8.34
CA CYS A 235 4.09 -2.44 6.97
C CYS A 235 4.61 -3.70 6.26
N ALA A 236 3.71 -4.47 5.65
CA ALA A 236 4.03 -5.76 5.02
C ALA A 236 3.84 -5.78 3.49
N GLU A 237 3.69 -4.62 2.85
CA GLU A 237 3.64 -4.46 1.39
C GLU A 237 4.57 -3.34 0.95
N LEU A 238 5.33 -3.55 -0.13
CA LEU A 238 6.39 -2.63 -0.53
C LEU A 238 5.81 -1.28 -0.98
N CYS A 239 5.90 -0.27 -0.12
CA CYS A 239 5.28 1.05 -0.32
C CYS A 239 6.28 2.18 -0.64
N GLY A 240 7.54 1.87 -0.91
CA GLY A 240 8.55 2.84 -1.38
C GLY A 240 9.83 2.89 -0.54
N LYS A 241 10.57 3.99 -0.68
CA LYS A 241 11.92 4.18 -0.12
C LYS A 241 12.00 3.87 1.38
N ASP A 242 11.05 4.37 2.16
CA ASP A 242 11.06 4.23 3.61
C ASP A 242 10.08 3.16 4.12
N HIS A 243 9.75 2.17 3.28
CA HIS A 243 8.89 1.03 3.63
C HIS A 243 9.31 0.34 4.94
N GLY A 244 10.62 0.14 5.16
CA GLY A 244 11.15 -0.47 6.39
C GLY A 244 11.15 0.44 7.63
N PHE A 245 10.61 1.65 7.53
CA PHE A 245 10.53 2.66 8.60
C PHE A 245 9.08 2.99 8.97
N MET A 246 8.15 2.08 8.70
CA MET A 246 6.71 2.25 8.91
C MET A 246 6.16 1.25 9.94
N PRO A 247 6.56 1.36 11.23
CA PRO A 247 6.12 0.45 12.28
C PRO A 247 4.67 0.68 12.70
N ILE A 248 4.13 -0.34 13.35
CA ILE A 248 2.83 -0.31 14.04
C ILE A 248 3.09 -0.65 15.49
N VAL A 249 2.50 0.12 16.41
CA VAL A 249 2.41 -0.26 17.83
C VAL A 249 0.95 -0.20 18.23
N VAL A 250 0.47 -1.27 18.83
CA VAL A 250 -0.86 -1.37 19.42
C VAL A 250 -0.71 -1.52 20.92
N GLU A 251 -1.21 -0.54 21.66
CA GLU A 251 -1.33 -0.58 23.12
C GLU A 251 -2.73 -1.07 23.47
N VAL A 252 -2.79 -2.28 24.03
CA VAL A 252 -4.02 -2.88 24.54
C VAL A 252 -4.12 -2.51 26.01
N LYS A 253 -5.15 -1.75 26.36
CA LYS A 253 -5.42 -1.29 27.72
C LYS A 253 -6.52 -2.12 28.37
N SER A 254 -6.55 -2.14 29.70
CA SER A 254 -7.75 -2.58 30.42
C SER A 254 -8.96 -1.69 30.02
N ALA A 255 -10.18 -2.15 30.29
CA ALA A 255 -11.36 -1.34 29.97
C ALA A 255 -11.33 0.01 30.71
N GLU A 256 -10.91 -0.02 31.99
CA GLU A 256 -10.80 1.16 32.84
C GLU A 256 -9.73 2.14 32.33
N ASP A 257 -8.55 1.64 31.98
CA ASP A 257 -7.46 2.48 31.45
C ASP A 257 -7.78 3.02 30.05
N TYR A 258 -8.57 2.28 29.26
CA TYR A 258 -9.06 2.75 27.97
C TYR A 258 -10.03 3.92 28.13
N ASP A 259 -10.97 3.84 29.08
CA ASP A 259 -11.90 4.93 29.37
C ASP A 259 -11.17 6.19 29.89
N ILE A 260 -10.14 6.01 30.73
CA ILE A 260 -9.27 7.13 31.16
C ILE A 260 -8.60 7.75 29.94
N TRP A 261 -8.01 6.93 29.07
CA TRP A 261 -7.35 7.40 27.85
C TRP A 261 -8.31 8.16 26.92
N LEU A 262 -9.55 7.68 26.73
CA LEU A 262 -10.57 8.38 25.95
C LEU A 262 -10.85 9.78 26.49
N ASN A 263 -11.04 9.90 27.81
CA ASN A 263 -11.28 11.19 28.45
C ASN A 263 -10.09 12.15 28.28
N GLU A 264 -8.85 11.65 28.38
CA GLU A 264 -7.65 12.45 28.13
C GLU A 264 -7.56 12.90 26.68
N GLN A 265 -7.90 12.06 25.70
CA GLN A 265 -7.92 12.46 24.29
C GLN A 265 -8.95 13.54 24.02
N GLN A 266 -10.17 13.40 24.56
CA GLN A 266 -11.22 14.41 24.41
C GLN A 266 -10.79 15.77 25.00
N GLN A 267 -10.12 15.77 26.15
CA GLN A 267 -9.56 17.00 26.73
C GLN A 267 -8.49 17.64 25.84
N ARG A 268 -7.60 16.83 25.26
CA ARG A 268 -6.56 17.32 24.34
C ARG A 268 -7.16 17.93 23.07
N ILE A 269 -8.19 17.29 22.51
CA ILE A 269 -8.93 17.80 21.35
C ILE A 269 -9.59 19.15 21.68
N ALA A 270 -10.26 19.25 22.83
CA ALA A 270 -10.89 20.51 23.26
C ALA A 270 -9.86 21.64 23.46
N GLN A 271 -8.70 21.32 24.03
CA GLN A 271 -7.59 22.27 24.19
C GLN A 271 -7.01 22.70 22.84
N ALA A 272 -6.79 21.75 21.93
CA ALA A 272 -6.31 22.04 20.58
C ALA A 272 -7.28 22.95 19.81
N ALA A 273 -8.58 22.65 19.85
CA ALA A 273 -9.62 23.48 19.23
C ALA A 273 -9.65 24.90 19.81
N SER A 274 -9.48 25.04 21.13
CA SER A 274 -9.41 26.35 21.79
C SER A 274 -8.15 27.13 21.37
N ALA A 275 -7.00 26.47 21.28
CA ALA A 275 -5.75 27.07 20.83
C ALA A 275 -5.79 27.46 19.34
N GLU A 276 -6.39 26.63 18.50
CA GLU A 276 -6.66 26.91 17.10
C GLU A 276 -7.53 28.17 16.96
N GLN A 277 -8.63 28.25 17.71
CA GLN A 277 -9.53 29.41 17.68
C GLN A 277 -8.81 30.70 18.11
N ALA A 278 -7.95 30.64 19.12
CA ALA A 278 -7.14 31.78 19.55
C ALA A 278 -6.10 32.22 18.49
N SER A 279 -5.59 31.27 17.69
CA SER A 279 -4.64 31.56 16.61
C SER A 279 -5.29 32.33 15.45
N LEU A 280 -6.59 32.16 15.22
CA LEU A 280 -7.32 32.86 14.14
C LEU A 280 -7.43 34.36 14.37
N THR A 281 -7.36 34.81 15.62
CA THR A 281 -7.45 36.23 15.99
C THR A 281 -6.09 36.87 16.28
N THR A 282 -5.02 36.08 16.25
CA THR A 282 -3.66 36.53 16.59
C THR A 282 -2.78 36.52 15.35
N ALA A 283 -2.42 37.70 14.85
CA ALA A 283 -1.50 37.80 13.72
C ALA A 283 -0.05 37.51 14.16
N MET A 284 0.59 36.56 13.50
CA MET A 284 2.01 36.23 13.70
C MET A 284 2.90 37.19 12.89
N SER A 285 4.03 37.59 13.45
CA SER A 285 5.03 38.37 12.73
C SER A 285 5.73 37.54 11.65
N LYS A 286 6.30 38.22 10.64
CA LYS A 286 7.10 37.55 9.59
C LYS A 286 8.23 36.69 10.17
N ALA A 287 8.89 37.17 11.23
CA ALA A 287 9.98 36.43 11.86
C ALA A 287 9.49 35.13 12.50
N GLU A 288 8.35 35.17 13.19
CA GLU A 288 7.73 33.99 13.81
C GLU A 288 7.24 33.00 12.76
N LEU A 289 6.57 33.47 11.70
CA LEU A 289 6.12 32.64 10.58
C LEU A 289 7.29 31.96 9.87
N MET A 290 8.38 32.70 9.59
CA MET A 290 9.56 32.12 8.94
C MET A 290 10.25 31.09 9.83
N GLN A 291 10.32 31.31 11.15
CA GLN A 291 10.93 30.37 12.08
C GLN A 291 10.10 29.10 12.24
N LEU A 292 8.80 29.22 12.53
CA LEU A 292 7.89 28.07 12.63
C LEU A 292 7.76 27.34 11.29
N GLY A 293 7.69 28.08 10.19
CA GLY A 293 7.59 27.55 8.85
C GLY A 293 8.83 26.77 8.43
N LYS A 294 10.03 27.24 8.78
CA LYS A 294 11.27 26.49 8.57
C LYS A 294 11.28 25.16 9.34
N THR A 295 10.89 25.19 10.61
CA THR A 295 10.81 23.98 11.44
C THR A 295 9.81 22.99 10.85
N THR A 296 8.62 23.47 10.49
CA THR A 296 7.55 22.68 9.86
C THR A 296 8.01 22.10 8.53
N TYR A 297 8.58 22.93 7.64
CA TYR A 297 9.11 22.50 6.35
C TYR A 297 10.16 21.40 6.49
N THR A 298 11.10 21.58 7.43
CA THR A 298 12.17 20.61 7.68
C THR A 298 11.59 19.28 8.12
N ALA A 299 10.61 19.30 9.03
CA ALA A 299 9.99 18.10 9.57
C ALA A 299 9.10 17.35 8.55
N TYR A 300 8.32 18.06 7.74
CA TYR A 300 7.25 17.46 6.95
C TYR A 300 7.50 17.47 5.43
N CYS A 301 8.13 18.53 4.91
CA CYS A 301 8.20 18.75 3.46
C CYS A 301 9.58 18.37 2.87
N SER A 302 10.64 18.50 3.66
CA SER A 302 12.02 18.45 3.15
C SER A 302 12.48 17.08 2.63
N ALA A 303 11.83 16.00 3.06
CA ALA A 303 12.13 14.64 2.58
C ALA A 303 11.87 14.52 1.06
N CYS A 304 10.79 15.15 0.58
CA CYS A 304 10.41 15.16 -0.83
C CYS A 304 10.99 16.38 -1.57
N HIS A 305 10.89 17.57 -0.97
CA HIS A 305 11.24 18.83 -1.63
C HIS A 305 12.70 19.29 -1.41
N GLN A 306 13.50 18.51 -0.66
CA GLN A 306 14.86 18.81 -0.21
C GLN A 306 14.94 20.04 0.72
N PRO A 307 15.91 20.11 1.65
CA PRO A 307 16.13 21.30 2.47
C PRO A 307 16.38 22.59 1.65
N SER A 308 16.87 22.44 0.41
CA SER A 308 17.12 23.52 -0.56
C SER A 308 15.89 23.95 -1.36
N GLY A 309 14.76 23.24 -1.26
CA GLY A 309 13.57 23.48 -2.06
C GLY A 309 13.70 23.05 -3.53
N LEU A 310 14.77 22.35 -3.92
CA LEU A 310 15.01 21.94 -5.31
C LEU A 310 14.23 20.68 -5.73
N GLY A 311 13.63 19.96 -4.78
CA GLY A 311 12.95 18.70 -5.05
C GLY A 311 13.89 17.58 -5.54
N LEU A 312 13.28 16.50 -6.01
CA LEU A 312 13.93 15.36 -6.65
C LEU A 312 13.21 15.04 -7.97
N PRO A 313 13.54 15.74 -9.07
CA PRO A 313 12.88 15.53 -10.35
C PRO A 313 13.12 14.12 -10.92
N PRO A 314 12.13 13.53 -11.63
CA PRO A 314 10.81 14.09 -11.92
C PRO A 314 9.76 13.85 -10.82
N ALA A 315 10.08 13.06 -9.78
CA ALA A 315 9.11 12.59 -8.79
C ALA A 315 8.58 13.69 -7.87
N PHE A 316 9.47 14.58 -7.39
CA PHE A 316 9.12 15.68 -6.49
C PHE A 316 9.60 17.00 -7.11
N PRO A 317 8.69 17.94 -7.46
CA PRO A 317 9.07 19.18 -8.11
C PRO A 317 9.82 20.13 -7.17
N ALA A 318 10.57 21.05 -7.75
CA ALA A 318 11.16 22.16 -7.01
C ALA A 318 10.08 23.10 -6.49
N LEU A 319 10.26 23.58 -5.25
CA LEU A 319 9.54 24.70 -4.65
C LEU A 319 10.33 26.01 -4.79
N LYS A 320 11.65 25.94 -4.93
CA LYS A 320 12.46 27.10 -5.29
C LYS A 320 12.15 27.52 -6.73
N ASP A 321 11.89 28.81 -6.95
CA ASP A 321 11.59 29.42 -8.25
C ASP A 321 10.37 28.81 -8.98
N SER A 322 9.53 28.06 -8.25
CA SER A 322 8.39 27.38 -8.82
C SER A 322 7.22 28.33 -9.01
N PRO A 323 6.33 28.11 -10.01
CA PRO A 323 5.14 28.94 -10.17
C PRO A 323 4.29 28.96 -8.90
N ILE A 324 4.10 27.84 -8.19
CA ILE A 324 3.21 27.78 -7.02
C ILE A 324 3.71 28.64 -5.85
N THR A 325 5.03 28.76 -5.67
CA THR A 325 5.64 29.51 -4.56
C THR A 325 5.98 30.96 -4.90
N THR A 326 6.00 31.34 -6.18
CA THR A 326 6.42 32.68 -6.63
C THR A 326 5.28 33.48 -7.26
N THR A 327 4.72 33.01 -8.37
CA THR A 327 3.73 33.76 -9.17
C THR A 327 2.29 33.29 -8.97
N GLY A 328 2.10 32.08 -8.44
CA GLY A 328 0.80 31.47 -8.15
C GLY A 328 0.13 32.11 -6.94
N THR A 329 -1.19 31.96 -6.88
CA THR A 329 -1.98 32.55 -5.79
C THR A 329 -1.68 31.85 -4.46
N ILE A 330 -1.80 32.60 -3.36
CA ILE A 330 -1.69 32.03 -2.01
C ILE A 330 -2.77 30.96 -1.80
N GLN A 331 -3.97 31.17 -2.35
CA GLN A 331 -5.09 30.23 -2.27
C GLN A 331 -4.75 28.87 -2.91
N ASP A 332 -4.17 28.87 -4.11
CA ASP A 332 -3.76 27.62 -4.78
C ASP A 332 -2.68 26.90 -3.98
N HIS A 333 -1.75 27.67 -3.39
CA HIS A 333 -0.69 27.10 -2.57
C HIS A 333 -1.25 26.47 -1.29
N ILE A 334 -2.18 27.15 -0.60
CA ILE A 334 -2.91 26.61 0.54
C ILE A 334 -3.64 25.33 0.14
N ASN A 335 -4.37 25.35 -0.98
CA ASN A 335 -5.15 24.21 -1.44
C ASN A 335 -4.28 22.97 -1.69
N ILE A 336 -3.09 23.12 -2.29
CA ILE A 336 -2.16 22.02 -2.55
C ILE A 336 -1.56 21.48 -1.25
N VAL A 337 -1.12 22.34 -0.33
CA VAL A 337 -0.54 21.87 0.94
C VAL A 337 -1.60 21.22 1.82
N PHE A 338 -2.80 21.81 1.87
CA PHE A 338 -3.90 21.32 2.70
C PHE A 338 -4.47 20.00 2.20
N ASN A 339 -4.81 19.92 0.91
CA ASN A 339 -5.51 18.77 0.32
C ASN A 339 -4.59 17.75 -0.36
N GLY A 340 -3.30 18.06 -0.51
CA GLY A 340 -2.41 17.30 -1.37
C GLY A 340 -2.73 17.49 -2.85
N LYS A 341 -2.18 16.62 -3.69
CA LYS A 341 -2.47 16.62 -5.14
C LYS A 341 -2.70 15.20 -5.64
N THR A 342 -3.96 14.91 -5.97
CA THR A 342 -4.41 13.62 -6.53
C THR A 342 -3.59 13.22 -7.76
N GLY A 343 -3.24 11.93 -7.86
CA GLY A 343 -2.44 11.38 -8.95
C GLY A 343 -0.94 11.68 -8.84
N THR A 344 -0.48 12.23 -7.71
CA THR A 344 0.94 12.48 -7.42
C THR A 344 1.29 11.98 -6.02
N GLY A 345 2.59 11.92 -5.67
CA GLY A 345 3.03 11.60 -4.31
C GLY A 345 2.87 12.74 -3.28
N MET A 346 2.25 13.87 -3.65
CA MET A 346 1.99 14.98 -2.73
C MET A 346 0.77 14.66 -1.86
N GLN A 347 1.03 14.22 -0.64
CA GLN A 347 0.02 13.94 0.39
C GLN A 347 -0.63 15.22 0.95
N ALA A 348 -1.78 15.05 1.60
CA ALA A 348 -2.52 16.12 2.27
C ALA A 348 -1.98 16.38 3.69
N TYR A 349 -1.72 17.65 4.04
CA TYR A 349 -1.25 18.04 5.37
C TYR A 349 -2.31 18.73 6.25
N GLY A 350 -3.53 18.94 5.74
CA GLY A 350 -4.60 19.62 6.48
C GLY A 350 -5.01 18.95 7.79
N LYS A 351 -4.82 17.62 7.89
CA LYS A 351 -5.05 16.85 9.12
C LYS A 351 -3.81 16.63 9.98
N GLN A 352 -2.64 17.05 9.48
CA GLN A 352 -1.34 16.79 10.10
C GLN A 352 -0.80 18.02 10.82
N LEU A 353 -1.15 19.20 10.33
CA LEU A 353 -0.62 20.49 10.77
C LEU A 353 -1.76 21.38 11.25
N SER A 354 -1.52 22.12 12.32
CA SER A 354 -2.43 23.19 12.74
C SER A 354 -2.48 24.32 11.70
N LEU A 355 -3.54 25.12 11.71
CA LEU A 355 -3.72 26.24 10.77
C LEU A 355 -2.56 27.24 10.84
N LYS A 356 -1.98 27.45 12.04
CA LYS A 356 -0.78 28.29 12.21
C LYS A 356 0.47 27.67 11.58
N GLU A 357 0.62 26.34 11.63
CA GLU A 357 1.77 25.63 11.03
C GLU A 357 1.65 25.63 9.50
N LEU A 358 0.45 25.41 8.98
CA LEU A 358 0.14 25.54 7.54
C LEU A 358 0.43 26.96 7.05
N ALA A 359 -0.04 27.97 7.78
CA ALA A 359 0.23 29.37 7.46
C ALA A 359 1.74 29.68 7.47
N ALA A 360 2.46 29.19 8.48
CA ALA A 360 3.89 29.38 8.61
C ALA A 360 4.70 28.67 7.51
N VAL A 361 4.40 27.41 7.20
CA VAL A 361 5.14 26.64 6.18
C VAL A 361 4.95 27.24 4.79
N ILE A 362 3.73 27.64 4.44
CA ILE A 362 3.44 28.30 3.16
C ILE A 362 4.16 29.65 3.08
N THR A 363 4.15 30.43 4.17
CA THR A 363 4.92 31.68 4.26
C THR A 363 6.41 31.42 4.05
N TYR A 364 6.96 30.39 4.67
CA TYR A 364 8.36 30.01 4.52
C TYR A 364 8.68 29.60 3.08
N GLU A 365 7.90 28.72 2.47
CA GLU A 365 8.11 28.25 1.09
C GLU A 365 8.06 29.38 0.06
N ARG A 366 7.21 30.38 0.25
CA ARG A 366 7.11 31.56 -0.63
C ARG A 366 8.23 32.60 -0.42
N ASN A 367 8.96 32.55 0.69
CA ASN A 367 10.01 33.52 1.02
C ASN A 367 11.42 32.91 1.12
N ALA A 368 11.55 31.60 1.22
CA ALA A 368 12.83 30.90 1.33
C ALA A 368 13.55 30.76 -0.02
N TRP A 369 14.82 30.38 0.04
CA TRP A 369 15.67 30.01 -1.10
C TRP A 369 15.86 31.04 -2.22
N GLY A 370 15.43 32.29 -1.99
CA GLY A 370 15.48 33.36 -2.98
C GLY A 370 14.11 33.74 -3.57
N ASN A 371 13.03 33.01 -3.24
CA ASN A 371 11.68 33.28 -3.75
C ASN A 371 11.19 34.69 -3.37
N ASN A 372 11.50 35.15 -2.16
CA ASN A 372 11.37 36.55 -1.70
C ASN A 372 10.06 37.28 -2.08
N THR A 373 8.93 36.58 -2.18
CA THR A 373 7.64 37.17 -2.59
C THR A 373 7.15 38.27 -1.65
N GLY A 374 7.52 38.19 -0.36
CA GLY A 374 7.02 39.08 0.67
C GLY A 374 5.69 38.63 1.29
N ASP A 375 5.05 37.62 0.71
CA ASP A 375 3.74 37.12 1.13
C ASP A 375 3.77 36.58 2.56
N LEU A 376 2.73 36.87 3.33
CA LEU A 376 2.52 36.39 4.69
C LEU A 376 1.15 35.73 4.75
N VAL A 377 1.12 34.48 5.17
CA VAL A 377 -0.12 33.72 5.39
C VAL A 377 -0.35 33.62 6.90
N GLN A 378 -1.58 33.87 7.32
CA GLN A 378 -2.04 33.73 8.70
C GLN A 378 -3.00 32.53 8.84
N ALA A 379 -3.23 32.07 10.08
CA ALA A 379 -4.16 30.97 10.34
C ALA A 379 -5.58 31.27 9.83
N SER A 380 -6.01 32.53 9.90
CA SER A 380 -7.28 33.01 9.35
C SER A 380 -7.39 32.85 7.84
N ASP A 381 -6.28 33.04 7.12
CA ASP A 381 -6.23 32.92 5.66
C ASP A 381 -6.39 31.46 5.26
N VAL A 382 -5.69 30.56 5.96
CA VAL A 382 -5.83 29.11 5.76
C VAL A 382 -7.26 28.66 6.05
N LYS A 383 -7.87 29.11 7.15
CA LYS A 383 -9.26 28.77 7.49
C LYS A 383 -10.25 29.24 6.42
N SER A 384 -10.08 30.46 5.92
CA SER A 384 -10.96 31.04 4.89
C SER A 384 -10.79 30.33 3.54
N ALA A 385 -9.55 29.99 3.20
CA ALA A 385 -9.20 29.25 2.00
C ALA A 385 -9.84 27.86 1.97
N VAL A 386 -9.85 27.15 3.09
CA VAL A 386 -10.46 25.82 3.18
C VAL A 386 -11.98 25.88 3.28
N ALA A 387 -12.56 26.88 3.94
CA ALA A 387 -14.02 27.07 3.97
C ALA A 387 -14.58 27.31 2.55
N SER A 388 -13.88 28.12 1.74
CA SER A 388 -14.28 28.43 0.36
C SER A 388 -14.19 27.20 -0.58
N SER A 389 -13.26 26.27 -0.30
CA SER A 389 -13.16 25.01 -1.06
C SER A 389 -14.21 23.97 -0.64
N VAL A 390 -14.72 24.04 0.60
CA VAL A 390 -15.86 23.23 1.06
C VAL A 390 -17.17 23.76 0.47
N GLU A 391 -17.37 25.08 0.35
CA GLU A 391 -18.54 25.66 -0.32
C GLU A 391 -18.59 25.33 -1.82
N GLY A 392 -17.44 25.35 -2.51
CA GLY A 392 -17.34 24.90 -3.90
C GLY A 392 -17.67 23.40 -4.08
N LYS A 393 -17.24 22.55 -3.14
CA LYS A 393 -17.58 21.12 -3.13
C LYS A 393 -19.02 20.85 -2.68
N ALA A 394 -19.59 21.67 -1.81
CA ALA A 394 -20.99 21.58 -1.39
C ALA A 394 -21.94 21.96 -2.54
N GLN A 395 -21.54 22.88 -3.43
CA GLN A 395 -22.27 23.17 -4.67
C GLN A 395 -22.20 22.02 -5.70
N GLU A 396 -21.07 21.32 -5.81
CA GLU A 396 -20.98 20.09 -6.61
C GLU A 396 -21.76 18.91 -5.98
N ALA A 397 -21.79 18.82 -4.65
CA ALA A 397 -22.54 17.78 -3.92
C ALA A 397 -24.06 18.02 -3.88
N THR A 398 -24.51 19.28 -3.82
CA THR A 398 -25.95 19.63 -3.92
C THR A 398 -26.50 19.44 -5.32
N ALA A 399 -25.67 19.57 -6.36
CA ALA A 399 -26.04 19.14 -7.72
C ALA A 399 -26.20 17.61 -7.81
N SER A 400 -25.46 16.85 -6.99
CA SER A 400 -25.60 15.39 -6.88
C SER A 400 -26.81 14.96 -6.02
N LEU A 401 -27.14 15.68 -4.94
CA LEU A 401 -28.30 15.39 -4.09
C LEU A 401 -29.65 15.75 -4.74
N ALA A 402 -29.68 16.75 -5.62
CA ALA A 402 -30.86 17.07 -6.42
C ALA A 402 -31.21 15.96 -7.43
N ILE A 403 -30.23 15.13 -7.80
CA ILE A 403 -30.43 13.93 -8.61
C ILE A 403 -30.97 12.79 -7.74
N GLU A 404 -30.47 12.62 -6.50
CA GLU A 404 -30.94 11.59 -5.57
C GLU A 404 -32.41 11.76 -5.14
N THR A 405 -32.87 13.00 -4.97
CA THR A 405 -34.27 13.25 -4.56
C THR A 405 -35.28 12.97 -5.68
N ALA A 406 -34.84 13.01 -6.95
CA ALA A 406 -35.66 12.63 -8.10
C ALA A 406 -35.69 11.11 -8.35
N VAL A 407 -34.79 10.35 -7.71
CA VAL A 407 -34.66 8.90 -7.87
C VAL A 407 -35.54 8.16 -6.86
N GLU A 408 -35.88 8.76 -5.72
CA GLU A 408 -36.67 8.13 -4.66
C GLU A 408 -38.17 7.98 -5.01
N GLU A 409 -38.68 8.75 -5.98
CA GLU A 409 -40.06 8.63 -6.49
C GLU A 409 -40.21 7.59 -7.63
N ALA A 410 -39.10 6.99 -8.10
CA ALA A 410 -39.09 6.06 -9.23
C ALA A 410 -38.68 4.62 -8.86
N VAL A 411 -38.70 4.24 -7.57
CA VAL A 411 -38.29 2.90 -7.09
C VAL A 411 -39.49 1.93 -6.95
N GLU A 412 -40.54 2.11 -7.74
CA GLU A 412 -41.48 1.03 -8.01
C GLU A 412 -41.58 0.90 -9.52
N ILE A 413 -41.20 -0.28 -10.03
CA ILE A 413 -41.25 -0.74 -11.42
C ILE A 413 -39.88 -0.72 -12.15
N ILE A 414 -39.45 -1.94 -12.50
CA ILE A 414 -38.49 -2.38 -13.54
C ILE A 414 -37.03 -2.65 -13.14
N THR A 415 -36.70 -3.94 -13.19
CA THR A 415 -35.40 -4.54 -13.51
C THR A 415 -34.93 -4.16 -14.93
N GLU A 416 -33.83 -3.41 -15.12
CA GLU A 416 -32.80 -3.64 -16.19
C GLU A 416 -31.74 -2.51 -16.39
N GLU A 417 -30.58 -2.96 -16.92
CA GLU A 417 -29.69 -2.35 -17.93
C GLU A 417 -28.62 -1.28 -17.61
N VAL A 418 -27.38 -1.64 -18.00
CA VAL A 418 -26.18 -0.79 -18.13
C VAL A 418 -26.39 0.20 -19.30
N PRO A 419 -26.01 1.49 -19.18
CA PRO A 419 -26.19 2.44 -20.27
C PRO A 419 -25.38 2.02 -21.50
N VAL A 420 -26.06 1.85 -22.63
CA VAL A 420 -25.45 1.53 -23.93
C VAL A 420 -24.70 2.77 -24.45
N GLU A 421 -23.43 2.59 -24.82
CA GLU A 421 -22.57 3.62 -25.41
C GLU A 421 -23.11 4.07 -26.78
N ASP A 422 -23.32 5.38 -26.99
CA ASP A 422 -23.72 5.93 -28.30
C ASP A 422 -22.52 6.03 -29.24
N LEU A 423 -22.30 4.95 -30.01
CA LEU A 423 -21.22 4.86 -31.00
C LEU A 423 -21.44 5.72 -32.24
N SER A 424 -22.62 6.31 -32.41
CA SER A 424 -22.96 7.16 -33.56
C SER A 424 -22.56 8.63 -33.35
N LYS A 425 -22.25 9.01 -32.11
CA LYS A 425 -21.79 10.35 -31.78
C LYS A 425 -20.42 10.64 -32.39
N VAL A 426 -20.35 11.75 -33.13
CA VAL A 426 -19.10 12.27 -33.70
C VAL A 426 -18.52 13.31 -32.75
N TYR A 427 -17.30 13.08 -32.29
CA TYR A 427 -16.58 13.98 -31.39
C TYR A 427 -15.63 14.90 -32.16
N SER A 428 -15.49 16.13 -31.71
CA SER A 428 -14.48 17.05 -32.22
C SER A 428 -13.06 16.64 -31.77
N HIS A 429 -12.05 17.20 -32.45
CA HIS A 429 -10.65 16.96 -32.10
C HIS A 429 -10.34 17.39 -30.66
N ASP A 430 -10.78 18.57 -30.24
CA ASP A 430 -10.51 19.09 -28.89
C ASP A 430 -11.19 18.26 -27.79
N GLU A 431 -12.40 17.75 -28.05
CA GLU A 431 -13.10 16.83 -27.15
C GLU A 431 -12.32 15.51 -27.00
N LEU A 432 -11.87 14.91 -28.10
CA LEU A 432 -11.09 13.67 -28.07
C LEU A 432 -9.69 13.86 -27.47
N MET A 433 -9.05 15.00 -27.69
CA MET A 433 -7.77 15.33 -27.05
C MET A 433 -7.92 15.47 -25.54
N THR A 434 -8.97 16.16 -25.08
CA THR A 434 -9.24 16.36 -23.65
C THR A 434 -9.62 15.05 -22.96
N MET A 435 -10.48 14.25 -23.58
CA MET A 435 -10.84 12.93 -23.04
C MET A 435 -9.65 11.97 -23.10
N GLY A 436 -8.90 11.99 -24.19
CA GLY A 436 -7.76 11.11 -24.43
C GLY A 436 -6.61 11.37 -23.47
N GLU A 437 -6.35 12.63 -23.11
CA GLU A 437 -5.38 12.97 -22.06
C GLU A 437 -5.78 12.36 -20.70
N LYS A 438 -7.05 12.44 -20.33
CA LYS A 438 -7.55 11.83 -19.08
C LYS A 438 -7.41 10.31 -19.09
N VAL A 439 -7.79 9.66 -20.20
CA VAL A 439 -7.65 8.20 -20.36
C VAL A 439 -6.17 7.81 -20.35
N TYR A 440 -5.30 8.58 -21.01
CA TYR A 440 -3.86 8.36 -21.02
C TYR A 440 -3.25 8.44 -19.62
N LEU A 441 -3.58 9.49 -18.87
CA LEU A 441 -3.13 9.68 -17.48
C LEU A 441 -3.67 8.61 -16.53
N LYS A 442 -4.83 8.02 -16.82
CA LYS A 442 -5.42 6.95 -16.04
C LYS A 442 -4.81 5.57 -16.36
N ALA A 443 -4.63 5.25 -17.64
CA ALA A 443 -4.39 3.87 -18.09
C ALA A 443 -3.00 3.63 -18.72
N CYS A 444 -2.41 4.63 -19.38
CA CYS A 444 -1.20 4.45 -20.19
C CYS A 444 0.07 5.04 -19.54
N VAL A 445 -0.07 6.05 -18.68
CA VAL A 445 1.04 6.88 -18.18
C VAL A 445 2.05 6.11 -17.33
N ALA A 446 1.61 5.08 -16.60
CA ALA A 446 2.48 4.28 -15.74
C ALA A 446 3.64 3.63 -16.54
N CYS A 447 3.36 3.23 -17.78
CA CYS A 447 4.31 2.58 -18.67
C CYS A 447 4.96 3.58 -19.64
N HIS A 448 4.17 4.48 -20.23
CA HIS A 448 4.63 5.36 -21.31
C HIS A 448 5.11 6.74 -20.87
N GLN A 449 5.02 7.05 -19.55
CA GLN A 449 5.43 8.30 -18.90
C GLN A 449 4.62 9.52 -19.39
N PRO A 450 4.45 10.59 -18.57
CA PRO A 450 3.62 11.75 -18.96
C PRO A 450 4.03 12.43 -20.28
N THR A 451 5.29 12.27 -20.68
CA THR A 451 5.87 12.85 -21.90
C THR A 451 5.84 11.91 -23.11
N GLY A 452 5.25 10.72 -22.99
CA GLY A 452 5.25 9.68 -24.02
C GLY A 452 6.64 9.08 -24.28
N ALA A 453 7.64 9.33 -23.43
CA ALA A 453 9.02 8.88 -23.62
C ALA A 453 9.23 7.39 -23.29
N GLY A 454 8.31 6.78 -22.55
CA GLY A 454 8.44 5.40 -22.06
C GLY A 454 9.58 5.20 -21.06
N LEU A 455 9.81 3.94 -20.70
CA LEU A 455 10.91 3.47 -19.86
C LEU A 455 11.63 2.31 -20.59
N PRO A 456 12.55 2.61 -21.53
CA PRO A 456 13.30 1.58 -22.25
C PRO A 456 14.18 0.72 -21.32
N PRO A 457 14.35 -0.58 -21.59
CA PRO A 457 13.84 -1.31 -22.76
C PRO A 457 12.43 -1.89 -22.58
N ALA A 458 11.86 -1.84 -21.38
CA ALA A 458 10.60 -2.52 -21.05
C ALA A 458 9.36 -1.85 -21.67
N PHE A 459 9.34 -0.52 -21.68
CA PHE A 459 8.21 0.27 -22.18
C PHE A 459 8.72 1.28 -23.22
N PRO A 460 8.53 1.03 -24.53
CA PRO A 460 9.00 1.93 -25.57
C PRO A 460 8.35 3.31 -25.51
N ALA A 461 9.03 4.30 -26.08
CA ALA A 461 8.44 5.62 -26.31
C ALA A 461 7.23 5.51 -27.24
N LEU A 462 6.18 6.30 -26.96
CA LEU A 462 5.11 6.61 -27.90
C LEU A 462 5.44 7.86 -28.73
N LYS A 463 6.15 8.82 -28.12
CA LYS A 463 6.65 10.02 -28.80
C LYS A 463 7.60 9.63 -29.93
N GLY A 464 7.27 10.01 -31.16
CA GLY A 464 8.00 9.70 -32.38
C GLY A 464 8.02 8.22 -32.74
N SER A 465 7.18 7.40 -32.09
CA SER A 465 7.19 5.95 -32.29
C SER A 465 6.55 5.54 -33.60
N VAL A 466 7.03 4.45 -34.19
CA VAL A 466 6.47 3.88 -35.43
C VAL A 466 5.00 3.46 -35.28
N ILE A 467 4.51 3.22 -34.07
CA ILE A 467 3.11 2.88 -33.80
C ILE A 467 2.26 4.16 -33.76
N ALA A 468 2.69 5.17 -32.99
CA ALA A 468 1.94 6.40 -32.84
C ALA A 468 1.96 7.32 -34.08
N THR A 469 2.97 7.19 -34.94
CA THR A 469 3.07 7.99 -36.19
C THR A 469 2.83 7.18 -37.46
N GLY A 470 2.69 5.85 -37.34
CA GLY A 470 2.46 4.93 -38.46
C GLY A 470 0.97 4.66 -38.73
N ASP A 471 0.64 3.48 -39.25
CA ASP A 471 -0.74 3.09 -39.56
C ASP A 471 -1.63 3.06 -38.31
N ILE A 472 -2.73 3.81 -38.35
CA ILE A 472 -3.68 3.94 -37.24
C ILE A 472 -4.34 2.61 -36.85
N THR A 473 -4.51 1.69 -37.80
CA THR A 473 -5.09 0.37 -37.54
C THR A 473 -4.17 -0.50 -36.69
N VAL A 474 -2.85 -0.34 -36.86
CA VAL A 474 -1.84 -1.04 -36.04
C VAL A 474 -1.80 -0.46 -34.63
N HIS A 475 -1.99 0.86 -34.49
CA HIS A 475 -2.11 1.50 -33.19
C HIS A 475 -3.38 1.06 -32.45
N LEU A 476 -4.52 1.02 -33.14
CA LEU A 476 -5.77 0.49 -32.59
C LEU A 476 -5.63 -0.97 -32.15
N ASP A 477 -5.02 -1.84 -32.95
CA ASP A 477 -4.76 -3.23 -32.57
C ASP A 477 -3.86 -3.32 -31.33
N MET A 478 -2.83 -2.48 -31.22
CA MET A 478 -1.94 -2.45 -30.06
C MET A 478 -2.69 -2.09 -28.76
N VAL A 479 -3.63 -1.14 -28.82
CA VAL A 479 -4.41 -0.71 -27.64
C VAL A 479 -5.51 -1.72 -27.32
N ILE A 480 -6.24 -2.21 -28.32
CA ILE A 480 -7.35 -3.14 -28.13
C ILE A 480 -6.84 -4.50 -27.66
N ASN A 481 -5.82 -5.05 -28.33
CA ASN A 481 -5.38 -6.44 -28.19
C ASN A 481 -4.01 -6.60 -27.49
N GLY A 482 -3.31 -5.51 -27.19
CA GLY A 482 -1.99 -5.55 -26.58
C GLY A 482 -0.89 -5.97 -27.57
N SER A 483 0.35 -6.08 -27.08
CA SER A 483 1.48 -6.46 -27.93
C SER A 483 1.72 -7.97 -27.97
N LYS A 484 1.76 -8.54 -29.18
CA LYS A 484 2.19 -9.93 -29.41
C LYS A 484 3.68 -10.17 -29.18
N LYS A 485 4.48 -9.10 -29.06
CA LYS A 485 5.95 -9.17 -28.93
C LYS A 485 6.45 -8.77 -27.55
N ASN A 486 5.74 -7.88 -26.87
CA ASN A 486 6.08 -7.42 -25.52
C ASN A 486 4.90 -7.66 -24.59
N ALA A 487 4.97 -8.72 -23.78
CA ALA A 487 3.91 -9.09 -22.85
C ALA A 487 3.57 -8.01 -21.81
N ALA A 488 4.44 -7.00 -21.63
CA ALA A 488 4.19 -5.87 -20.76
C ALA A 488 3.15 -4.87 -21.32
N MET A 489 2.88 -4.89 -22.63
CA MET A 489 1.78 -4.12 -23.23
C MET A 489 0.52 -4.97 -23.28
N THR A 490 -0.34 -4.80 -22.27
CA THR A 490 -1.60 -5.53 -22.10
C THR A 490 -2.70 -5.04 -23.04
N ALA A 491 -3.73 -5.86 -23.23
CA ALA A 491 -4.93 -5.51 -24.00
C ALA A 491 -5.88 -4.62 -23.17
N PHE A 492 -6.35 -3.51 -23.74
CA PHE A 492 -7.30 -2.59 -23.09
C PHE A 492 -8.72 -2.67 -23.66
N GLY A 493 -8.97 -3.50 -24.68
CA GLY A 493 -10.27 -3.59 -25.35
C GLY A 493 -11.46 -3.98 -24.46
N SER A 494 -11.21 -4.66 -23.32
CA SER A 494 -12.22 -5.00 -22.30
C SER A 494 -12.19 -4.08 -21.08
N GLN A 495 -11.20 -3.19 -21.00
CA GLN A 495 -10.97 -2.29 -19.85
C GLN A 495 -11.42 -0.85 -20.13
N LEU A 496 -11.48 -0.47 -21.40
CA LEU A 496 -11.87 0.86 -21.86
C LEU A 496 -13.06 0.77 -22.82
N THR A 497 -13.94 1.77 -22.79
CA THR A 497 -15.05 1.87 -23.76
C THR A 497 -14.52 2.21 -25.16
N LYS A 498 -15.37 2.07 -26.20
CA LYS A 498 -14.95 2.40 -27.58
C LYS A 498 -14.61 3.89 -27.72
N THR A 499 -15.33 4.76 -27.03
CA THR A 499 -15.07 6.20 -26.95
C THR A 499 -13.77 6.49 -26.23
N GLU A 500 -13.47 5.80 -25.12
CA GLU A 500 -12.20 5.98 -24.40
C GLU A 500 -11.00 5.55 -25.24
N ILE A 501 -11.11 4.43 -25.97
CA ILE A 501 -10.06 3.97 -26.90
C ILE A 501 -9.89 4.95 -28.07
N ALA A 502 -11.00 5.47 -28.62
CA ALA A 502 -10.96 6.47 -29.68
C ALA A 502 -10.24 7.74 -29.21
N ALA A 503 -10.56 8.21 -28.01
CA ALA A 503 -9.97 9.39 -27.41
C ALA A 503 -8.47 9.20 -27.12
N VAL A 504 -8.07 8.10 -26.47
CA VAL A 504 -6.67 7.89 -26.09
C VAL A 504 -5.76 7.69 -27.30
N VAL A 505 -6.21 6.99 -28.34
CA VAL A 505 -5.44 6.85 -29.58
C VAL A 505 -5.34 8.19 -30.29
N THR A 506 -6.42 8.99 -30.35
CA THR A 506 -6.35 10.36 -30.90
C THR A 506 -5.33 11.21 -30.14
N TYR A 507 -5.33 11.15 -28.81
CA TYR A 507 -4.38 11.88 -27.99
C TYR A 507 -2.92 11.42 -28.21
N GLU A 508 -2.64 10.13 -28.16
CA GLU A 508 -1.28 9.59 -28.32
C GLU A 508 -0.65 9.92 -29.68
N ARG A 509 -1.48 10.02 -30.73
CA ARG A 509 -1.04 10.34 -32.10
C ARG A 509 -0.82 11.83 -32.34
N ASN A 510 -1.29 12.70 -31.45
CA ASN A 510 -1.20 14.16 -31.61
C ASN A 510 -0.43 14.85 -30.48
N ALA A 511 -0.25 14.19 -29.34
CA ALA A 511 0.52 14.68 -28.22
C ALA A 511 2.04 14.64 -28.45
N TRP A 512 2.76 15.38 -27.62
CA TRP A 512 4.24 15.40 -27.52
C TRP A 512 5.02 15.70 -28.81
N GLY A 513 4.35 16.29 -29.81
CA GLY A 513 4.93 16.61 -31.11
C GLY A 513 4.76 15.53 -32.17
N ASN A 514 3.93 14.51 -31.93
CA ASN A 514 3.57 13.50 -32.94
C ASN A 514 2.74 14.12 -34.08
N ASN A 515 1.83 15.05 -33.77
CA ASN A 515 1.12 15.94 -34.70
C ASN A 515 0.64 15.28 -36.01
N THR A 516 0.13 14.05 -35.94
CA THR A 516 -0.32 13.31 -37.14
C THR A 516 -1.55 13.94 -37.78
N GLY A 517 -2.36 14.66 -37.01
CA GLY A 517 -3.66 15.19 -37.43
C GLY A 517 -4.79 14.14 -37.42
N ASP A 518 -4.48 12.91 -37.02
CA ASP A 518 -5.43 11.81 -37.03
C ASP A 518 -6.46 11.93 -35.92
N LEU A 519 -7.69 11.49 -36.22
CA LEU A 519 -8.85 11.57 -35.36
C LEU A 519 -9.61 10.24 -35.41
N VAL A 520 -9.72 9.56 -34.27
CA VAL A 520 -10.45 8.28 -34.17
C VAL A 520 -11.82 8.54 -33.57
N GLN A 521 -12.86 7.97 -34.19
CA GLN A 521 -14.24 7.99 -33.67
C GLN A 521 -14.60 6.64 -33.04
N PRO A 522 -15.53 6.59 -32.08
CA PRO A 522 -15.95 5.34 -31.42
C PRO A 522 -16.40 4.24 -32.41
N ALA A 523 -17.13 4.61 -33.47
CA ALA A 523 -17.53 3.69 -34.54
C ALA A 523 -16.34 3.02 -35.25
N ALA A 524 -15.20 3.71 -35.38
CA ALA A 524 -13.99 3.14 -35.97
C ALA A 524 -13.32 2.12 -35.05
N VAL A 525 -13.40 2.33 -33.73
CA VAL A 525 -12.91 1.37 -32.73
C VAL A 525 -13.79 0.14 -32.68
N ASP A 526 -15.11 0.31 -32.77
CA ASP A 526 -16.06 -0.80 -32.83
C ASP A 526 -15.79 -1.71 -34.05
N ALA A 527 -15.64 -1.11 -35.23
CA ALA A 527 -15.28 -1.84 -36.45
C ALA A 527 -13.90 -2.53 -36.36
N ALA A 528 -12.95 -1.96 -35.61
CA ALA A 528 -11.64 -2.55 -35.37
C ALA A 528 -11.68 -3.69 -34.32
N SER A 529 -12.64 -3.65 -33.40
CA SER A 529 -12.81 -4.64 -32.33
C SER A 529 -13.58 -5.88 -32.74
N ALA A 530 -14.31 -5.82 -33.87
CA ALA A 530 -15.08 -6.93 -34.42
C ALA A 530 -14.26 -7.91 -35.30
N LYS A 531 -12.95 -7.69 -35.43
CA LYS A 531 -11.99 -8.52 -36.17
C LYS A 531 -11.07 -9.26 -35.22
#